data_AF-A0A7V5ARW0-F1
#
_entry.id   AF-A0A7V5ARW0-F1
#
_cell.length_a   1.000
_cell.length_b   1.000
_cell.length_c   1.000
_cell.angle_alpha   90.00
_cell.angle_beta   90.00
_cell.angle_gamma   90.00
#
_symmetry.space_group_name_H-M   'P 1'
#
loop_
_entity.id
_entity.type
_entity.pdbx_description
1 polymer ?
#
loop_
_entity_poly.entity_id
_entity_poly.type
_entity_poly.pdbx_seq_one_letter_code
_entity_poly.pdbx_strand_id
1 'polypeptide(L)'
;MASKPSAEKKEEHKRFVRSLKPEERLLIMLRDQLYGGKWKNLKQDLRDRLEGRPYVFKLAGRIKDDLARIEKLEGYEKKHNIDLSDYIEQKETNKEKSK
;
A
#
# COMPACT_ATOMS: atom_id res chain seq x y z
N MET A 1 17.41 19.03 -8.63
CA MET A 1 17.61 18.07 -9.73
C MET A 1 17.58 16.66 -9.13
N ALA A 2 16.48 15.91 -9.27
CA ALA A 2 16.45 14.52 -8.86
C ALA A 2 16.94 13.67 -10.03
N SER A 3 18.10 13.04 -9.89
CA SER A 3 18.63 12.10 -10.88
C SER A 3 17.58 11.01 -11.14
N LYS A 4 17.22 10.82 -12.41
CA LYS A 4 16.33 9.73 -12.83
C LYS A 4 16.87 8.41 -12.24
N PRO A 5 16.06 7.62 -11.52
CA PRO A 5 16.53 6.36 -10.97
C PRO A 5 17.02 5.46 -12.11
N SER A 6 18.20 4.84 -11.92
CA SER A 6 18.77 3.90 -12.87
C SER A 6 17.78 2.76 -13.12
N ALA A 7 17.83 2.15 -14.31
CA ALA A 7 16.93 1.05 -14.68
C ALA A 7 17.00 -0.10 -13.66
N GLU A 8 18.18 -0.34 -13.07
CA GLU A 8 18.40 -1.35 -12.02
C GLU A 8 17.60 -1.07 -10.74
N LYS A 9 17.58 0.19 -10.26
CA LYS A 9 16.79 0.58 -9.09
C LYS A 9 15.29 0.44 -9.34
N LYS A 10 14.83 0.75 -10.56
CA LYS A 10 13.42 0.55 -10.93
C LYS A 10 13.03 -0.92 -10.88
N GLU A 11 13.88 -1.82 -11.37
CA GLU A 11 13.61 -3.26 -11.31
C GLU A 11 13.67 -3.82 -9.87
N GLU A 12 14.51 -3.26 -9.00
CA GLU A 12 14.51 -3.59 -7.56
C GLU A 12 13.14 -3.33 -6.93
N HIS A 13 12.57 -2.14 -7.15
CA HIS A 13 11.27 -1.76 -6.59
C HIS A 13 10.12 -2.59 -7.17
N LYS A 14 10.16 -2.89 -8.47
CA LYS A 14 9.19 -3.83 -9.08
C LYS A 14 9.27 -5.22 -8.47
N ARG A 15 10.49 -5.75 -8.23
CA ARG A 15 10.67 -7.05 -7.57
C ARG A 15 10.13 -7.04 -6.14
N PHE A 16 10.34 -5.95 -5.40
CA PHE A 16 9.76 -5.78 -4.07
C PHE A 16 8.22 -5.79 -4.13
N VAL A 17 7.60 -5.00 -5.01
CA VAL A 17 6.13 -5.00 -5.15
C VAL A 17 5.58 -6.36 -5.57
N ARG A 18 6.29 -7.09 -6.44
CA ARG A 18 5.94 -8.46 -6.85
C ARG A 18 6.08 -9.50 -5.73
N SER A 19 6.83 -9.23 -4.66
CA SER A 19 6.92 -10.11 -3.50
C SER A 19 5.92 -9.77 -2.38
N LEU A 20 5.25 -8.62 -2.44
CA LEU A 20 4.20 -8.25 -1.49
C LEU A 20 3.03 -9.22 -1.50
N LYS A 21 2.45 -9.45 -0.33
CA LYS A 21 1.20 -10.22 -0.20
C LYS A 21 0.01 -9.43 -0.77
N PRO A 22 -1.08 -10.09 -1.16
CA PRO A 22 -2.29 -9.42 -1.67
C PRO A 22 -2.80 -8.33 -0.73
N GLU A 23 -2.79 -8.56 0.59
CA GLU A 23 -3.25 -7.59 1.58
C GLU A 23 -2.34 -6.35 1.64
N GLU A 24 -1.03 -6.52 1.45
CA GLU A 24 -0.08 -5.41 1.41
C GLU A 24 -0.27 -4.55 0.16
N ARG A 25 -0.50 -5.18 -1.01
CA ARG A 25 -0.83 -4.45 -2.25
C ARG A 25 -2.15 -3.71 -2.15
N LEU A 26 -3.15 -4.34 -1.54
CA LEU A 26 -4.45 -3.72 -1.28
C LEU A 26 -4.31 -2.45 -0.43
N LEU A 27 -3.46 -2.46 0.60
CA LEU A 27 -3.21 -1.29 1.43
C LEU A 27 -2.60 -0.12 0.63
N ILE A 28 -1.69 -0.38 -0.31
CA ILE A 28 -1.13 0.64 -1.21
C ILE A 28 -2.23 1.24 -2.09
N MET A 29 -3.06 0.39 -2.72
CA MET A 29 -4.16 0.85 -3.57
C MET A 29 -5.17 1.71 -2.80
N LEU A 30 -5.59 1.24 -1.61
CA LEU A 30 -6.54 1.97 -0.77
C LEU A 30 -6.00 3.32 -0.31
N ARG A 31 -4.72 3.38 0.07
CA ARG A 31 -4.05 4.63 0.45
C ARG A 31 -4.20 5.68 -0.66
N ASP A 32 -4.00 5.28 -1.92
CA ASP A 32 -4.06 6.21 -3.05
C ASP A 32 -5.49 6.59 -3.40
N GLN A 33 -6.39 5.60 -3.47
CA GLN A 33 -7.77 5.81 -3.91
C GLN A 33 -8.62 6.57 -2.88
N LEU A 34 -8.41 6.33 -1.57
CA LEU A 34 -9.28 6.86 -0.52
C LEU A 34 -8.61 7.91 0.37
N TYR A 35 -7.28 7.89 0.46
CA TYR A 35 -6.54 8.67 1.46
C TYR A 35 -5.56 9.68 0.85
N GLY A 36 -5.64 9.89 -0.48
CA GLY A 36 -4.83 10.88 -1.20
C GLY A 36 -3.33 10.58 -1.13
N GLY A 37 -2.96 9.31 -1.15
CA GLY A 37 -1.56 8.86 -1.10
C GLY A 37 -0.90 8.98 0.28
N LYS A 38 -1.66 9.31 1.34
CA LYS A 38 -1.09 9.59 2.67
C LYS A 38 -1.28 8.41 3.62
N TRP A 39 -0.19 7.71 3.95
CA TRP A 39 -0.20 6.66 4.98
C TRP A 39 -0.75 7.13 6.33
N LYS A 40 -0.47 8.37 6.73
CA LYS A 40 -0.99 8.95 7.97
C LYS A 40 -2.51 8.87 8.05
N ASN A 41 -3.20 9.17 6.95
CA ASN A 41 -4.66 9.20 6.91
C ASN A 41 -5.24 7.78 7.00
N LEU A 42 -4.68 6.84 6.24
CA LEU A 42 -5.07 5.42 6.32
C LEU A 42 -4.83 4.84 7.73
N LYS A 43 -3.68 5.14 8.35
CA LYS A 43 -3.41 4.74 9.74
C LYS A 43 -4.38 5.37 10.74
N GLN A 44 -4.81 6.61 10.50
CA GLN A 44 -5.78 7.27 11.37
C GLN A 44 -7.14 6.57 11.30
N ASP A 45 -7.63 6.26 10.11
CA ASP A 45 -8.88 5.52 9.91
C ASP A 45 -8.89 4.16 10.63
N LEU A 46 -7.79 3.41 10.53
CA LEU A 46 -7.61 2.16 11.25
C LEU A 46 -7.64 2.34 12.77
N ARG A 47 -7.06 3.43 13.30
CA ARG A 47 -7.10 3.74 14.75
C ARG A 47 -8.48 4.19 15.19
N ASP A 48 -9.16 5.01 14.40
CA ASP A 48 -10.53 5.44 14.65
C ASP A 48 -11.46 4.22 14.75
N ARG A 49 -11.27 3.22 13.89
CA ARG A 49 -11.98 1.93 13.98
C ARG A 49 -11.69 1.16 15.27
N LEU A 50 -10.46 1.18 15.80
CA LEU A 50 -10.13 0.55 17.09
C LEU A 50 -10.83 1.25 18.25
N GLU A 51 -11.03 2.55 18.15
CA GLU A 51 -11.67 3.39 19.16
C GLU A 51 -13.20 3.46 19.02
N GLY A 52 -13.78 2.77 18.04
CA GLY A 52 -15.22 2.82 17.78
C GLY A 52 -15.71 4.14 17.18
N ARG A 53 -14.80 4.96 16.63
CA ARG A 53 -15.11 6.19 15.92
C ARG A 53 -15.54 5.88 14.47
N PRO A 54 -16.23 6.82 13.79
CA PRO A 54 -16.53 6.68 12.37
C PRO A 54 -15.27 6.43 11.52
N TYR A 55 -15.38 5.55 10.53
CA TYR A 55 -14.30 5.15 9.63
C TYR A 55 -14.83 5.00 8.19
N VAL A 56 -13.95 5.05 7.20
CA VAL A 56 -14.30 5.10 5.76
C VAL A 56 -14.50 3.71 5.17
N PHE A 57 -13.74 2.70 5.59
CA PHE A 57 -13.77 1.37 4.97
C PHE A 57 -13.44 0.23 5.95
N LYS A 58 -13.72 -1.01 5.54
CA LYS A 58 -13.50 -2.20 6.37
C LYS A 58 -12.60 -3.23 5.67
N LEU A 59 -11.46 -3.54 6.31
CA LEU A 59 -10.64 -4.72 5.99
C LEU A 59 -11.15 -5.96 6.73
N ALA A 60 -11.02 -7.12 6.08
CA ALA A 60 -11.28 -8.43 6.67
C ALA A 60 -10.20 -8.85 7.70
N GLY A 61 -8.99 -8.27 7.61
CA GLY A 61 -7.87 -8.56 8.51
C GLY A 61 -8.00 -7.94 9.91
N ARG A 62 -7.08 -8.34 10.80
CA ARG A 62 -6.93 -7.70 12.12
C ARG A 62 -6.25 -6.35 11.92
N ILE A 63 -6.84 -5.29 12.47
CA ILE A 63 -6.34 -3.91 12.33
C ILE A 63 -4.86 -3.78 12.75
N LYS A 64 -4.44 -4.48 13.80
CA LYS A 64 -3.03 -4.46 14.25
C LYS A 64 -2.07 -5.02 13.19
N ASP A 65 -2.48 -6.05 12.46
CA ASP A 65 -1.66 -6.63 11.39
C ASP A 65 -1.57 -5.66 10.21
N ASP A 66 -2.66 -4.97 9.89
CA ASP A 66 -2.69 -3.94 8.83
C ASP A 66 -1.80 -2.74 9.18
N LEU A 67 -1.82 -2.28 10.44
CA LEU A 67 -0.89 -1.25 10.91
C LEU A 67 0.57 -1.69 10.76
N ALA A 68 0.92 -2.93 11.12
CA ALA A 68 2.28 -3.45 10.97
C ALA A 68 2.70 -3.55 9.50
N ARG A 69 1.79 -3.95 8.60
CA ARG A 69 2.02 -3.94 7.14
C ARG A 69 2.28 -2.52 6.64
N ILE A 70 1.49 -1.54 7.06
CA ILE A 70 1.68 -0.13 6.66
C ILE A 70 3.05 0.39 7.11
N GLU A 71 3.47 0.12 8.35
CA GLU A 71 4.79 0.57 8.82
C GLU A 71 5.93 -0.02 7.99
N LYS A 72 5.84 -1.30 7.58
CA LYS A 72 6.79 -1.93 6.66
C LYS A 72 6.82 -1.21 5.30
N LEU A 73 5.66 -0.92 4.72
CA LEU A 73 5.53 -0.30 3.40
C LEU A 73 6.02 1.16 3.41
N GLU A 74 5.55 1.95 4.38
CA GLU A 74 5.97 3.34 4.57
C GLU A 74 7.47 3.43 4.89
N GLY A 75 8.00 2.47 5.66
CA GLY A 75 9.44 2.37 5.93
C GLY A 75 10.27 2.13 4.66
N TYR A 76 9.78 1.27 3.76
CA TYR A 76 10.42 1.04 2.47
C TYR A 76 10.41 2.30 1.59
N GLU A 77 9.27 2.99 1.47
CA GLU A 77 9.17 4.24 0.72
C GLU A 77 10.13 5.31 1.23
N LYS A 78 10.16 5.53 2.54
CA LYS A 78 11.08 6.50 3.16
C LYS A 78 12.54 6.15 2.91
N LYS A 79 12.90 4.86 3.03
CA LYS A 79 14.27 4.39 2.83
C LYS A 79 14.74 4.62 1.39
N HIS A 80 13.87 4.40 0.40
CA HIS A 80 14.23 4.47 -1.01
C HIS A 80 13.84 5.80 -1.68
N ASN A 81 13.11 6.66 -0.96
CA ASN A 81 12.53 7.91 -1.45
C ASN A 81 11.74 7.71 -2.74
N ILE A 82 10.78 6.78 -2.69
CA ILE A 82 9.88 6.42 -3.79
C ILE A 82 8.43 6.41 -3.31
N ASP A 83 7.49 6.36 -4.27
CA ASP A 83 6.13 5.93 -4.05
C ASP A 83 5.97 4.48 -4.55
N LEU A 84 5.48 3.56 -3.71
CA LEU A 84 5.26 2.17 -4.08
C LEU A 84 4.13 2.01 -5.10
N SER A 85 3.18 2.95 -5.18
CA SER A 85 2.07 2.86 -6.12
C SER A 85 2.50 3.02 -7.58
N ASP A 86 3.61 3.73 -7.82
CA ASP A 86 4.26 3.84 -9.14
C ASP A 86 4.70 2.47 -9.71
N TYR A 87 4.79 1.45 -8.86
CA TYR A 87 5.28 0.11 -9.19
C TYR A 87 4.21 -0.98 -9.07
N ILE A 88 2.96 -0.63 -8.72
CA ILE A 88 1.82 -1.55 -8.75
C ILE A 88 1.33 -1.69 -10.21
N GLU A 89 1.48 -2.87 -10.79
CA GLU A 89 0.85 -3.18 -12.08
C GLU A 89 -0.66 -3.31 -11.87
N GLN A 90 -1.48 -2.40 -12.42
CA GLN A 90 -2.95 -2.38 -12.27
C GLN A 90 -3.69 -3.56 -12.94
N LYS A 91 -3.02 -4.68 -13.23
CA LYS A 91 -3.60 -5.79 -14.03
C LYS A 91 -4.43 -6.80 -13.25
N GLU A 92 -4.55 -6.70 -11.93
CA GLU A 92 -5.25 -7.71 -11.13
C GLU A 92 -6.65 -7.26 -10.66
N THR A 93 -7.47 -6.79 -11.61
CA THR A 93 -8.92 -6.59 -11.42
C THR A 93 -9.72 -7.35 -12.48
N ASN A 94 -9.41 -8.62 -12.72
CA ASN A 94 -10.37 -9.54 -13.34
C ASN A 94 -10.01 -11.02 -13.11
N LYS A 95 -10.31 -11.55 -11.92
CA LYS A 95 -10.48 -13.00 -11.71
C LYS A 95 -11.72 -13.26 -10.86
N GLU A 96 -12.86 -12.79 -11.35
CA GLU A 96 -14.17 -13.31 -10.96
C GLU A 96 -15.01 -13.41 -12.24
N LYS A 97 -14.67 -14.39 -13.09
CA LYS A 97 -15.53 -15.01 -14.12
C LYS A 97 -14.73 -16.07 -14.87
N SER A 98 -14.71 -17.28 -14.32
CA SER A 98 -14.67 -18.57 -15.03
C SER A 98 -14.28 -19.68 -14.05
N LYS A 99 -15.28 -20.29 -13.40
CA LYS A 99 -15.88 -21.56 -13.82
C LYS A 99 -17.01 -21.92 -12.86
#